data_AF-A0A2X3CFW8-F1
#
_entry.id   AF-A0A2X3CFW8-F1
#
_cell.length_a   1.000
_cell.length_b   1.000
_cell.length_c   1.000
_cell.angle_alpha   90.00
_cell.angle_beta   90.00
_cell.angle_gamma   90.00
#
_symmetry.space_group_name_H-M   'P 1'
#
loop_
_entity.id
_entity.type
_entity.pdbx_description
1 polymer ?
#
loop_
_entity_poly.entity_id
_entity_poly.type
_entity_poly.pdbx_seq_one_letter_code
_entity_poly.pdbx_strand_id
1 'polypeptide(L)' 'MWWRRLFRAIDKWAPPGQRLLLVTSEGRVIGAERNEMQIIRNFIGQADNADHPQKKRYGRLEMVGPVFRPGRGG' A
#
# COMPACT_ATOMS: atom_id res chain seq x y z
N MET A 1 -10.64 -11.26 -11.55
CA MET A 1 -10.89 -10.18 -10.55
C MET A 1 -10.79 -10.72 -9.10
N TRP A 2 -9.64 -11.24 -8.69
CA TRP A 2 -9.43 -11.84 -7.36
C TRP A 2 -8.89 -10.82 -6.33
N TRP A 3 -8.02 -9.92 -6.77
CA TRP A 3 -7.34 -8.94 -5.92
C TRP A 3 -8.29 -7.96 -5.22
N ARG A 4 -9.40 -7.58 -5.86
CA ARG A 4 -10.43 -6.71 -5.24
C ARG A 4 -11.15 -7.38 -4.06
N ARG A 5 -11.39 -8.70 -4.15
CA ARG A 5 -12.04 -9.47 -3.07
C ARG A 5 -11.11 -9.56 -1.87
N LEU A 6 -9.82 -9.75 -2.13
CA LEU A 6 -8.80 -9.81 -1.11
C LEU A 6 -8.57 -8.47 -0.42
N PHE A 7 -8.56 -7.37 -1.18
CA PHE A 7 -8.51 -6.03 -0.61
C PHE A 7 -9.65 -5.79 0.38
N ARG A 8 -10.90 -6.10 -0.03
CA ARG A 8 -12.07 -5.99 0.85
C ARG A 8 -12.01 -6.92 2.06
N ALA A 9 -11.47 -8.13 1.90
CA ALA A 9 -11.29 -9.05 3.02
C ALA A 9 -10.30 -8.49 4.03
N ILE A 10 -9.14 -7.98 3.58
CA ILE A 10 -8.13 -7.40 4.47
C ILE A 10 -8.68 -6.15 5.14
N ASP A 11 -9.36 -5.27 4.40
CA ASP A 11 -9.97 -4.05 4.94
C ASP A 11 -11.02 -4.36 6.02
N LYS A 12 -11.81 -5.44 5.83
CA LYS A 12 -12.79 -5.91 6.83
C LYS A 12 -12.14 -6.45 8.12
N TRP A 13 -10.97 -7.08 8.01
CA TRP A 13 -10.28 -7.73 9.13
C TRP A 13 -9.14 -6.88 9.72
N ALA A 14 -8.90 -5.69 9.18
CA ALA A 14 -7.85 -4.80 9.65
C ALA A 14 -8.14 -4.32 11.09
N PRO A 15 -7.14 -4.32 11.98
CA PRO A 15 -7.27 -3.69 13.29
C PRO A 15 -7.63 -2.21 13.17
N PRO A 16 -8.39 -1.65 14.13
CA PRO A 16 -8.71 -0.23 14.13
C PRO A 16 -7.42 0.61 14.12
N GLY A 17 -7.33 1.54 13.18
CA GLY A 17 -6.14 2.38 12.97
C GLY A 17 -5.12 1.83 11.95
N GLN A 18 -5.37 0.66 11.36
CA GLN A 18 -4.60 0.15 10.22
C GLN A 18 -5.44 0.18 8.94
N ARG A 19 -4.82 0.57 7.82
CA ARG A 19 -5.44 0.60 6.49
C ARG A 19 -4.50 -0.01 5.47
N LEU A 20 -5.03 -0.79 4.54
CA LEU A 20 -4.27 -1.29 3.41
C LEU A 20 -4.32 -0.27 2.27
N LEU A 21 -3.16 0.06 1.72
CA LEU A 21 -3.02 0.89 0.53
C LEU A 21 -2.52 0.04 -0.62
N LEU A 22 -3.21 0.10 -1.76
CA LEU A 22 -2.76 -0.54 -2.98
C LEU A 22 -2.17 0.50 -3.91
N VAL A 23 -0.94 0.26 -4.35
CA VAL A 23 -0.23 1.11 -5.30
C VAL A 23 0.03 0.29 -6.55
N THR A 24 -0.38 0.79 -7.70
CA THR A 24 -0.04 0.17 -8.99
C THR A 24 1.32 0.65 -9.46
N SER A 25 1.99 -0.12 -10.31
CA SER A 25 3.24 0.28 -10.97
C SER A 25 3.11 1.57 -11.79
N GLU A 26 1.89 1.90 -12.24
CA GLU A 26 1.56 3.17 -12.91
C GLU A 26 1.44 4.36 -11.94
N GLY A 27 1.68 4.17 -10.65
CA GLY A 27 1.57 5.22 -9.62
C GLY A 27 0.13 5.53 -9.17
N ARG A 28 -0.85 4.66 -9.49
CA ARG A 28 -2.22 4.84 -8.99
C ARG A 28 -2.32 4.27 -7.57
N VAL A 29 -2.87 5.07 -6.67
CA VAL A 29 -3.09 4.69 -5.27
C VAL A 29 -4.57 4.44 -5.02
N ILE A 30 -4.90 3.28 -4.46
CA ILE A 30 -6.25 2.84 -4.12
C ILE A 30 -6.33 2.69 -2.61
N GLY A 31 -7.41 3.22 -2.01
CA GLY A 31 -7.66 3.14 -0.58
C GLY A 31 -6.97 4.22 0.25
N ALA A 32 -6.39 5.25 -0.37
CA ALA A 32 -5.79 6.42 0.29
C ALA A 32 -6.72 7.63 0.33
N GLU A 33 -6.60 8.46 1.36
CA GLU A 33 -7.20 9.79 1.37
C GLU A 33 -6.37 10.80 0.58
N ARG A 34 -7.01 11.90 0.15
CA ARG A 34 -6.35 12.93 -0.67
C ARG A 34 -5.20 13.63 0.06
N ASN A 35 -5.31 13.81 1.37
CA ASN A 35 -4.28 14.39 2.25
C ASN A 35 -3.05 13.47 2.42
N GLU A 36 -3.20 12.15 2.28
CA GLU A 36 -2.12 11.17 2.42
C GLU A 36 -1.33 10.98 1.12
N MET A 37 -1.89 11.39 -0.03
CA MET A 37 -1.35 11.13 -1.36
C MET A 37 0.10 11.58 -1.53
N GLN A 38 0.46 12.74 -0.97
CA GLN A 38 1.83 13.25 -1.03
C GLN A 38 2.80 12.38 -0.22
N ILE A 39 2.37 11.93 0.97
CA ILE A 39 3.18 11.10 1.85
C ILE A 39 3.38 9.70 1.25
N ILE A 40 2.33 9.14 0.67
CA ILE A 40 2.36 7.83 0.00
C ILE A 40 3.28 7.86 -1.23
N ARG A 41 3.20 8.92 -2.06
CA ARG A 41 4.11 9.10 -3.20
C ARG A 41 5.57 9.21 -2.75
N ASN A 42 5.83 9.97 -1.69
CA ASN A 42 7.18 10.08 -1.12
C ASN A 42 7.68 8.73 -0.60
N PHE A 43 6.80 7.91 -0.01
CA PHE A 43 7.14 6.59 0.48
C PHE A 43 7.46 5.62 -0.67
N ILE A 44 6.61 5.55 -1.70
CA ILE A 44 6.84 4.69 -2.88
C ILE A 44 8.13 5.10 -3.62
N GLY A 45 8.37 6.40 -3.78
CA GLY A 45 9.58 6.89 -4.45
C GLY A 45 10.88 6.58 -3.69
N GLN A 46 10.80 6.20 -2.42
CA GLN A 46 11.95 5.81 -1.59
C GLN A 46 12.03 4.30 -1.34
N ALA A 47 10.89 3.62 -1.42
CA ALA A 47 10.74 2.18 -1.27
C ALA A 47 10.36 1.58 -2.63
N ASP A 48 11.08 1.93 -3.69
CA ASP A 48 10.85 1.44 -5.04
C ASP A 48 11.24 -0.04 -5.22
N ASN A 49 11.95 -0.60 -4.24
CA ASN A 49 12.33 -2.00 -4.20
C ASN A 49 11.35 -2.84 -3.36
N ALA A 50 10.55 -3.65 -4.03
CA ALA A 50 9.55 -4.52 -3.40
C ALA A 50 10.11 -5.82 -2.81
N ASP A 51 11.38 -6.15 -3.09
CA ASP A 51 12.12 -7.26 -2.46
C ASP A 51 12.71 -6.85 -1.10
N HIS A 52 12.81 -5.54 -0.85
CA HIS A 52 13.30 -4.97 0.40
C HIS A 52 12.26 -4.01 0.99
N PRO A 53 11.17 -4.54 1.57
CA PRO A 53 10.10 -3.71 2.13
C PRO A 53 10.65 -2.78 3.21
N GLN A 54 10.31 -1.50 3.11
CA GLN A 54 10.72 -0.48 4.07
C GLN A 54 9.59 -0.18 5.04
N LYS A 55 9.97 0.26 6.25
CA LYS A 55 9.05 0.77 7.25
C LYS A 55 9.43 2.21 7.55
N LYS A 56 8.49 3.14 7.40
CA LYS A 56 8.73 4.56 7.60
C LYS A 56 7.59 5.23 8.36
N ARG A 57 7.95 6.04 9.34
CA ARG A 57 7.03 6.79 10.17
C ARG A 57 6.90 8.23 9.67
N TYR A 58 5.67 8.67 9.45
CA TYR A 58 5.29 10.02 9.08
C TYR A 58 4.37 10.59 10.17
N GLY A 59 4.99 11.15 11.22
CA GLY A 59 4.27 11.65 12.39
C GLY A 59 3.55 10.53 13.17
N ARG A 60 2.22 10.50 13.09
CA ARG A 60 1.36 9.47 13.69
C ARG A 60 1.05 8.31 12.73
N LEU A 61 1.34 8.46 11.44
CA LEU A 61 1.14 7.44 10.43
C LEU A 61 2.41 6.58 10.31
N GLU A 62 2.26 5.28 10.25
CA GLU A 62 3.36 4.36 9.94
C GLU A 62 3.02 3.63 8.65
N MET A 63 3.95 3.67 7.68
CA MET A 63 3.82 2.99 6.39
C MET A 63 4.84 1.86 6.30
N VAL A 64 4.37 0.70 5.86
CA VAL A 64 5.18 -0.50 5.67
C VAL A 64 4.88 -1.05 4.28
N GLY A 65 5.93 -1.26 3.49
CA GLY A 65 5.83 -1.75 2.11
C GLY A 65 6.94 -1.21 1.21
N PRO A 66 6.83 -1.39 -0.11
CA PRO A 66 5.88 -2.25 -0.80
C PRO A 66 6.28 -3.72 -0.64
N VAL A 67 5.27 -4.59 -0.53
CA VAL A 67 5.48 -6.04 -0.60
C VAL A 67 5.04 -6.47 -1.99
N PHE A 68 5.96 -6.98 -2.80
CA PHE A 68 5.64 -7.49 -4.13
C PHE A 68 4.57 -8.57 -4.00
N ARG A 69 3.48 -8.43 -4.76
CA ARG A 69 2.51 -9.51 -4.92
C ARG A 69 2.50 -9.90 -6.38
N PRO A 70 3.04 -11.08 -6.75
CA PRO A 70 2.97 -11.52 -8.14
C PRO A 70 1.50 -11.66 -8.52
N GLY A 71 1.07 -10.86 -9.49
CA GLY A 71 -0.06 -11.24 -10.31
C GLY A 71 0.37 -12.48 -11.07
N ARG A 72 -0.34 -13.60 -10.91
CA ARG A 72 -0.26 -14.70 -11.87
C ARG A 72 -0.65 -14.14 -13.25
N GLY A 73 0.33 -13.72 -14.03
CA GLY A 73 0.30 -13.74 -15.47
C GLY A 73 0.97 -15.05 -15.89
N GLY A 74 0.26 -15.85 -16.69
CA GLY A 74 0.85 -16.98 -17.41
C GLY A 74 1.60 -16.52 -18.64
#